data_AF-A0A838YJR8-F1
#
_entry.id   AF-A0A838YJR8-F1
#
_cell.length_a   1.000
_cell.length_b   1.000
_cell.length_c   1.000
_cell.angle_alpha   90.00
_cell.angle_beta   90.00
_cell.angle_gamma   90.00
#
_symmetry.space_group_name_H-M   'P 1'
#
loop_
_entity.id
_entity.type
_entity.pdbx_description
1 polymer ?
#
loop_
_entity_poly.entity_id
_entity_poly.type
_entity_poly.pdbx_seq_one_letter_code
_entity_poly.pdbx_strand_id
1 'polypeptide(L)'
;FAAEEAIQNLRSTIKSLTQLEGAELIKSAVDLGVKNETLNSGWSEYQTLELSRAALIDSGVGVKHPKIVNIDSQLNLRMNQLLDAVETHKKALTTQLAMAEQQYENSKESKERTEKMSLKERKDNVRYIEAKKEYELSKEMLNGMQSQLAKETIDSAGQRTPLVIHELAEPQDVDKPARPNIKLHLVLGAAVGLIFGIGMAFFLEYLDTSVKSLDEVEYYLDLPVLAVIPKDINVLHKESGLSPDAEAYRILRTNIEFNRKNADANSITLVSGGAGEGKSTTLVNLAYVCAQGGYNTLMIDGDLRRPQLHTFFNINNSVGLTNYLTTDLKLEDVILQTAYENLYFMPSGILPADAAGILNSRRMSELIADVKSRFDLVFIDSPPILGVSDASVISSEVDLTIIVIQHRKLPRGMLLRVKQAIQNVGGTALGVVLNNVDVRSDNQYQYYTSYYTYYAPRNLDPNMESDSIGSAKSESKVASNDQNNLSAEDKF
;
A
#
# COMPACT_ATOMS: atom_id res chain seq x y z
N PHE A 1 -3.41 28.16 -35.54
CA PHE A 1 -3.50 27.12 -36.57
C PHE A 1 -4.86 26.44 -36.56
N ALA A 2 -5.20 25.53 -35.63
CA ALA A 2 -6.50 24.84 -35.66
C ALA A 2 -7.75 25.76 -35.60
N ALA A 3 -7.72 26.83 -34.80
CA ALA A 3 -8.84 27.78 -34.69
C ALA A 3 -9.04 28.66 -35.95
N GLU A 4 -7.96 28.99 -36.64
CA GLU A 4 -7.98 29.82 -37.85
C GLU A 4 -8.53 29.03 -39.04
N GLU A 5 -8.15 27.76 -39.16
CA GLU A 5 -8.68 26.82 -40.14
C GLU A 5 -10.19 26.59 -39.96
N ALA A 6 -10.65 26.46 -38.70
CA ALA A 6 -12.07 26.32 -38.39
C ALA A 6 -12.90 27.56 -38.77
N ILE A 7 -12.37 28.78 -38.54
CA ILE A 7 -13.01 30.04 -38.95
C ILE A 7 -13.09 30.14 -40.48
N GLN A 8 -12.03 29.77 -41.19
CA GLN A 8 -12.02 29.78 -42.66
C GLN A 8 -13.03 28.78 -43.24
N ASN A 9 -13.14 27.60 -42.65
CA ASN A 9 -14.15 26.62 -43.03
C ASN A 9 -15.58 27.13 -42.79
N LEU A 10 -15.86 27.76 -41.63
CA LEU A 10 -17.17 28.36 -41.37
C LEU A 10 -17.50 29.48 -42.36
N ARG A 11 -16.53 30.35 -42.69
CA ARG A 11 -16.69 31.41 -43.70
C ARG A 11 -16.99 30.85 -45.09
N SER A 12 -16.30 29.79 -45.51
CA SER A 12 -16.51 29.17 -46.81
C SER A 12 -17.88 28.50 -46.91
N THR A 13 -18.32 27.79 -45.86
CA THR A 13 -19.65 27.19 -45.78
C THR A 13 -20.76 28.25 -45.83
N ILE A 14 -20.66 29.32 -45.03
CA ILE A 14 -21.65 30.41 -45.06
C ILE A 14 -21.70 31.08 -46.43
N LYS A 15 -20.54 31.33 -47.04
CA LYS A 15 -20.47 31.93 -48.39
C LYS A 15 -21.15 31.05 -49.44
N SER A 16 -20.94 29.74 -49.41
CA SER A 16 -21.61 28.80 -50.32
C SER A 16 -23.14 28.80 -50.16
N LEU A 17 -23.64 28.91 -48.92
CA LEU A 17 -25.08 28.98 -48.62
C LEU A 17 -25.71 30.34 -48.95
N THR A 18 -24.92 31.41 -49.08
CA THR A 18 -25.44 32.75 -49.43
C THR A 18 -25.63 32.98 -50.93
N GLN A 19 -25.01 32.17 -51.79
CA GLN A 19 -24.98 32.39 -53.25
C GLN A 19 -26.05 31.62 -54.03
N LEU A 20 -26.85 30.77 -53.34
CA LEU A 20 -27.83 29.88 -53.94
C LEU A 20 -29.25 30.28 -53.51
N GLU A 21 -30.25 30.08 -54.38
CA GLU A 21 -31.66 30.38 -54.09
C GLU A 21 -32.56 29.17 -54.41
N GLY A 22 -33.73 29.10 -53.77
CA GLY A 22 -34.75 28.09 -54.07
C GLY A 22 -34.33 26.64 -53.78
N ALA A 23 -34.67 25.71 -54.69
CA ALA A 23 -34.45 24.28 -54.50
C ALA A 23 -32.96 23.87 -54.52
N GLU A 24 -32.11 24.63 -55.21
CA GLU A 24 -30.66 24.39 -55.27
C GLU A 24 -29.98 24.72 -53.94
N LEU A 25 -30.47 25.75 -53.24
CA LEU A 25 -30.02 26.11 -51.89
C LEU A 25 -30.28 24.98 -50.90
N ILE A 26 -31.46 24.37 -50.94
CA ILE A 26 -31.84 23.29 -50.02
C ILE A 26 -31.00 22.03 -50.30
N LYS A 27 -30.82 21.68 -51.58
CA LYS A 27 -29.96 20.56 -51.98
C LYS A 27 -28.51 20.76 -51.51
N SER A 28 -27.94 21.95 -51.74
CA SER A 28 -26.59 22.25 -51.28
C SER A 28 -26.46 22.24 -49.76
N ALA A 29 -27.48 22.71 -49.03
CA ALA A 29 -27.50 22.64 -47.56
C ALA A 29 -27.51 21.19 -47.03
N VAL A 30 -28.22 20.28 -47.71
CA VAL A 30 -28.24 18.85 -47.39
C VAL A 30 -26.90 18.18 -47.72
N ASP A 31 -26.33 18.47 -48.90
CA ASP A 31 -25.05 17.89 -49.36
C ASP A 31 -23.85 18.36 -48.53
N LEU A 32 -23.90 19.59 -48.00
CA LEU A 32 -22.88 20.13 -47.08
C LEU A 32 -22.94 19.51 -45.67
N GLY A 33 -23.80 18.52 -45.45
CA GLY A 33 -23.83 17.73 -44.23
C GLY A 33 -24.36 18.52 -43.02
N VAL A 34 -25.24 19.50 -43.26
CA VAL A 34 -25.95 20.19 -42.19
C VAL A 34 -26.73 19.15 -41.39
N LYS A 35 -26.25 18.82 -40.18
CA LYS A 35 -26.90 17.87 -39.26
C LYS A 35 -28.16 18.50 -38.68
N ASN A 36 -29.18 18.68 -39.51
CA ASN A 36 -30.49 19.13 -39.12
C ASN A 36 -31.50 18.10 -39.61
N GLU A 37 -32.03 17.32 -38.68
CA GLU A 37 -32.98 16.24 -38.94
C GLU A 37 -34.19 16.74 -39.75
N THR A 38 -34.60 17.99 -39.51
CA THR A 38 -35.74 18.62 -40.18
C THR A 38 -35.48 18.96 -41.65
N LEU A 39 -34.23 19.26 -42.02
CA LEU A 39 -33.85 19.54 -43.42
C LEU A 39 -33.74 18.26 -44.24
N ASN A 40 -33.10 17.22 -43.69
CA ASN A 40 -32.89 15.96 -44.40
C ASN A 40 -34.18 15.16 -44.58
N SER A 41 -35.02 15.07 -43.54
CA SER A 41 -36.32 14.40 -43.64
C SER A 41 -37.29 15.21 -44.51
N GLY A 42 -37.33 16.53 -44.33
CA GLY A 42 -38.21 17.41 -45.09
C GLY A 42 -37.87 17.47 -46.58
N TRP A 43 -36.58 17.40 -46.96
CA TRP A 43 -36.17 17.34 -48.37
C TRP A 43 -36.54 16.01 -49.02
N SER A 44 -36.37 14.90 -48.31
CA SER A 44 -36.81 13.58 -48.79
C SER A 44 -38.33 13.53 -49.00
N GLU A 45 -39.11 14.06 -48.06
CA GLU A 45 -40.56 14.19 -48.20
C GLU A 45 -40.95 15.07 -49.39
N TYR A 46 -40.27 16.21 -49.60
CA TYR A 46 -40.49 17.07 -50.77
C TYR A 46 -40.26 16.32 -52.10
N GLN A 47 -39.18 15.54 -52.19
CA GLN A 47 -38.89 14.71 -53.36
C GLN A 47 -39.96 13.64 -53.60
N THR A 48 -40.48 13.01 -52.54
CA THR A 48 -41.58 12.04 -52.69
C THR A 48 -42.88 12.69 -53.18
N LEU A 49 -43.18 13.91 -52.73
CA LEU A 49 -44.34 14.67 -53.20
C LEU A 49 -44.20 15.07 -54.68
N GLU A 50 -43.01 15.51 -55.12
CA GLU A 50 -42.71 15.78 -56.53
C GLU A 50 -42.87 14.53 -57.41
N LEU A 51 -42.36 13.38 -56.95
CA LEU A 51 -42.50 12.11 -57.67
C LEU A 51 -43.98 11.68 -57.76
N SER A 52 -44.75 11.87 -56.68
CA SER A 52 -46.19 11.58 -56.67
C SER A 52 -46.97 12.50 -57.62
N ARG A 53 -46.57 13.78 -57.71
CA ARG A 53 -47.13 14.75 -58.64
C ARG A 53 -46.84 14.37 -60.09
N ALA A 54 -45.59 14.01 -60.40
CA ALA A 54 -45.17 13.57 -61.73
C ALA A 54 -45.92 12.31 -62.17
N ALA A 55 -46.07 11.33 -61.27
CA ALA A 55 -46.81 10.09 -61.53
C ALA A 55 -48.31 10.34 -61.84
N LEU A 56 -48.94 11.29 -61.15
CA LEU A 56 -50.34 11.66 -61.42
C LEU A 56 -50.49 12.34 -62.78
N ILE A 57 -49.55 13.21 -63.17
CA ILE A 57 -49.55 13.85 -64.49
C ILE A 57 -49.35 12.81 -65.60
N ASP A 58 -48.43 11.86 -65.41
CA ASP A 58 -48.16 10.78 -66.37
C ASP A 58 -49.36 9.82 -66.52
N SER A 59 -50.14 9.63 -65.45
CA SER A 59 -51.41 8.88 -65.47
C SER A 59 -52.58 9.61 -66.18
N GLY A 60 -52.33 10.78 -66.78
CA GLY A 60 -53.30 11.53 -67.57
C GLY A 60 -54.17 12.52 -66.78
N VAL A 61 -53.84 12.79 -65.51
CA VAL A 61 -54.56 13.75 -64.67
C VAL A 61 -54.16 15.17 -65.05
N GLY A 62 -55.13 15.99 -65.48
CA GLY A 62 -54.88 17.37 -65.89
C GLY A 62 -54.42 18.29 -64.74
N VAL A 63 -53.60 19.28 -65.06
CA VAL A 63 -52.89 20.18 -64.11
C VAL A 63 -53.83 20.90 -63.12
N LYS A 64 -55.12 21.09 -63.45
CA LYS A 64 -56.12 21.74 -62.57
C LYS A 64 -56.92 20.77 -61.71
N HIS A 65 -56.60 19.48 -61.71
CA HIS A 65 -57.32 18.49 -60.93
C HIS A 65 -57.11 18.72 -59.42
N PRO A 66 -58.15 18.60 -58.56
CA PRO A 66 -58.05 18.89 -57.12
C PRO A 66 -56.91 18.19 -56.39
N LYS A 67 -56.57 16.96 -56.81
CA LYS A 67 -55.43 16.20 -56.25
C LYS A 67 -54.07 16.84 -56.55
N ILE A 68 -53.86 17.35 -57.78
CA ILE A 68 -52.61 18.02 -58.16
C ILE A 68 -52.51 19.37 -57.45
N VAL A 69 -53.61 20.14 -57.38
CA VAL A 69 -53.64 21.42 -56.67
C VAL A 69 -53.35 21.24 -55.17
N ASN A 70 -53.83 20.15 -54.54
CA ASN A 70 -53.51 19.84 -53.16
C ASN A 70 -52.02 19.52 -52.98
N ILE A 71 -51.44 18.68 -53.85
CA ILE A 71 -50.00 18.36 -53.82
C ILE A 71 -49.16 19.61 -54.08
N ASP A 72 -49.56 20.48 -55.02
CA ASP A 72 -48.89 21.77 -55.28
C ASP A 72 -48.93 22.67 -54.04
N SER A 73 -50.05 22.71 -53.31
CA SER A 73 -50.14 23.45 -52.05
C SER A 73 -49.25 22.84 -50.97
N GLN A 74 -49.15 21.51 -50.89
CA GLN A 74 -48.26 20.83 -49.94
C GLN A 74 -46.79 21.05 -50.29
N LEU A 75 -46.41 21.00 -51.56
CA LEU A 75 -45.06 21.30 -52.06
C LEU A 75 -44.66 22.73 -51.72
N ASN A 76 -45.54 23.70 -51.98
CA ASN A 76 -45.26 25.11 -51.63
C ASN A 76 -45.11 25.31 -50.11
N LEU A 77 -45.96 24.67 -49.30
CA LEU A 77 -45.86 24.74 -47.84
C LEU A 77 -44.55 24.12 -47.35
N ARG A 78 -44.18 22.94 -47.86
CA ARG A 78 -42.93 22.27 -47.48
C ARG A 78 -41.70 23.02 -47.95
N MET A 79 -41.73 23.58 -49.16
CA MET A 79 -40.66 24.43 -49.68
C MET A 79 -40.43 25.63 -48.75
N ASN A 80 -41.49 26.32 -48.33
CA ASN A 80 -41.37 27.45 -47.40
C ASN A 80 -40.79 27.04 -46.03
N GLN A 81 -41.19 25.87 -45.50
CA GLN A 81 -40.62 25.35 -44.25
C GLN A 81 -39.14 24.98 -44.37
N LEU A 82 -38.74 24.41 -45.52
CA LEU A 82 -37.33 24.08 -45.77
C LEU A 82 -36.49 25.35 -45.93
N LEU A 83 -37.00 26.37 -46.63
CA LEU A 83 -36.32 27.66 -46.76
C LEU A 83 -36.13 28.35 -45.41
N ASP A 84 -37.15 28.33 -44.54
CA ASP A 84 -37.06 28.88 -43.17
C ASP A 84 -36.06 28.11 -42.29
N ALA A 85 -36.01 26.78 -42.42
CA ALA A 85 -35.05 25.94 -41.73
C ALA A 85 -33.59 26.21 -42.19
N VAL A 86 -33.37 26.42 -43.49
CA VAL A 86 -32.06 26.81 -44.02
C VAL A 86 -31.66 28.20 -43.51
N GLU A 87 -32.56 29.17 -43.52
CA GLU A 87 -32.29 30.53 -43.06
C GLU A 87 -31.99 30.57 -41.54
N THR A 88 -32.71 29.78 -40.75
CA THR A 88 -32.44 29.61 -39.31
C THR A 88 -31.06 29.00 -39.08
N HIS A 89 -30.70 27.98 -39.87
CA HIS A 89 -29.38 27.35 -39.76
C HIS A 89 -28.25 28.28 -40.19
N LYS A 90 -28.45 29.05 -41.26
CA LYS A 90 -27.53 30.09 -41.71
C LYS A 90 -27.27 31.14 -40.61
N LYS A 91 -28.32 31.60 -39.93
CA LYS A 91 -28.18 32.50 -38.77
C LYS A 91 -27.37 31.86 -37.64
N ALA A 92 -27.61 30.58 -37.34
CA ALA A 92 -26.84 29.86 -36.33
C ALA A 92 -25.35 29.76 -36.72
N LEU A 93 -25.03 29.45 -37.98
CA LEU A 93 -23.66 29.42 -38.48
C LEU A 93 -22.98 30.79 -38.42
N THR A 94 -23.68 31.88 -38.76
CA THR A 94 -23.12 33.24 -38.65
C THR A 94 -22.85 33.63 -37.20
N THR A 95 -23.71 33.21 -36.26
CA THR A 95 -23.46 33.42 -34.83
C THR A 95 -22.26 32.61 -34.36
N GLN A 96 -22.14 31.34 -34.77
CA GLN A 96 -20.97 30.52 -34.45
C GLN A 96 -19.68 31.12 -35.02
N LEU A 97 -19.70 31.64 -36.24
CA LEU A 97 -18.56 32.33 -36.84
C LEU A 97 -18.17 33.56 -36.02
N ALA A 98 -19.12 34.43 -35.66
CA ALA A 98 -18.85 35.63 -34.86
C ALA A 98 -18.24 35.29 -33.49
N MET A 99 -18.75 34.24 -32.84
CA MET A 99 -18.21 33.76 -31.57
C MET A 99 -16.78 33.21 -31.72
N ALA A 100 -16.53 32.43 -32.77
CA ALA A 100 -15.20 31.87 -33.05
C ALA A 100 -14.19 32.98 -33.37
N GLU A 101 -14.57 33.99 -34.16
CA GLU A 101 -13.73 35.15 -34.47
C GLU A 101 -13.39 35.95 -33.20
N GLN A 102 -14.37 36.21 -32.34
CA GLN A 102 -14.15 36.91 -31.08
C GLN A 102 -13.20 36.13 -30.14
N GLN A 103 -13.37 34.80 -30.05
CA GLN A 103 -12.46 33.95 -29.26
C GLN A 103 -11.04 33.96 -29.82
N TYR A 104 -10.89 33.97 -31.14
CA TYR A 104 -9.59 34.03 -31.80
C TYR A 104 -8.87 35.35 -31.52
N GLU A 105 -9.55 36.50 -31.66
CA GLU A 105 -8.95 37.80 -31.36
C GLU A 105 -8.57 37.94 -29.88
N ASN A 106 -9.44 37.53 -28.95
CA ASN A 106 -9.12 37.51 -27.52
C ASN A 106 -7.86 36.65 -27.22
N SER A 107 -7.75 35.50 -27.88
CA SER A 107 -6.60 34.60 -27.72
C SER A 107 -5.32 35.22 -28.30
N LYS A 108 -5.42 35.91 -29.43
CA LYS A 108 -4.31 36.62 -30.06
C LYS A 108 -3.81 37.78 -29.20
N GLU A 109 -4.72 38.61 -28.69
CA GLU A 109 -4.39 39.71 -27.76
C GLU A 109 -3.72 39.19 -26.49
N SER A 110 -4.25 38.11 -25.90
CA SER A 110 -3.66 37.49 -24.70
C SER A 110 -2.23 36.98 -24.97
N LYS A 111 -1.99 36.39 -26.15
CA LYS A 111 -0.65 35.95 -26.57
C LYS A 111 0.31 37.13 -26.69
N GLU A 112 -0.08 38.18 -27.41
CA GLU A 112 0.74 39.38 -27.59
C GLU A 112 1.06 40.08 -26.26
N ARG A 113 0.08 40.15 -25.34
CA ARG A 113 0.28 40.72 -24.01
C ARG A 113 1.30 39.93 -23.20
N THR A 114 1.23 38.60 -23.25
CA THR A 114 2.15 37.70 -22.56
C THR A 114 3.57 37.79 -23.13
N GLU A 115 3.70 37.86 -24.45
CA GLU A 115 4.99 38.07 -25.13
C GLU A 115 5.62 39.42 -24.75
N LYS A 116 4.85 40.51 -24.75
CA LYS A 116 5.33 41.84 -24.33
C LYS A 116 5.77 41.87 -22.87
N MET A 117 5.02 41.23 -21.97
CA MET A 117 5.35 41.14 -20.54
C MET A 117 6.64 40.34 -20.32
N SER A 118 6.75 39.16 -20.93
CA SER A 118 7.97 38.32 -20.81
C SER A 118 9.21 38.97 -21.45
N LEU A 119 9.04 39.79 -22.50
CA LEU A 119 10.14 40.59 -23.05
C LEU A 119 10.58 41.71 -22.12
N LYS A 120 9.62 42.38 -21.44
CA LYS A 120 9.92 43.41 -20.45
C LYS A 120 10.65 42.81 -19.24
N GLU A 121 10.14 41.72 -18.67
CA GLU A 121 10.79 41.03 -17.55
C GLU A 121 12.20 40.55 -17.90
N ARG A 122 12.41 40.01 -19.11
CA ARG A 122 13.76 39.65 -19.57
C ARG A 122 14.68 40.86 -19.67
N LYS A 123 14.20 41.99 -20.20
CA LYS A 123 15.00 43.23 -20.27
C LYS A 123 15.34 43.76 -18.88
N ASP A 124 14.37 43.80 -17.98
CA ASP A 124 14.57 44.30 -16.61
C ASP A 124 15.54 43.39 -15.83
N ASN A 125 15.45 42.06 -16.00
CA ASN A 125 16.38 41.12 -15.41
C ASN A 125 17.81 41.27 -15.94
N VAL A 126 17.98 41.47 -17.25
CA VAL A 126 19.32 41.73 -17.84
C VAL A 126 19.91 43.02 -17.27
N ARG A 127 19.12 44.12 -17.21
CA ARG A 127 19.58 45.39 -16.62
C ARG A 127 19.94 45.25 -15.14
N TYR A 128 19.17 44.47 -14.38
CA TYR A 128 19.48 44.18 -12.98
C TYR A 128 20.80 43.41 -12.83
N ILE A 129 21.02 42.37 -13.65
CA ILE A 129 22.27 41.58 -13.62
C ILE A 129 23.48 42.46 -13.96
N GLU A 130 23.37 43.32 -14.98
CA GLU A 130 24.43 44.26 -15.36
C GLU A 130 24.75 45.24 -14.23
N ALA A 131 23.73 45.90 -13.67
CA ALA A 131 23.90 46.85 -12.56
C ALA A 131 24.48 46.18 -11.31
N LYS A 132 24.06 44.95 -11.00
CA LYS A 132 24.61 44.17 -9.88
C LYS A 132 26.08 43.86 -10.08
N LYS A 133 26.48 43.44 -11.29
CA LYS A 133 27.87 43.14 -11.62
C LYS A 133 28.76 44.39 -11.51
N GLU A 134 28.27 45.54 -11.99
CA GLU A 134 28.97 46.82 -11.90
C GLU A 134 29.15 47.29 -10.45
N TYR A 135 28.12 47.11 -9.62
CA TYR A 135 28.20 47.36 -8.18
C TYR A 135 29.24 46.47 -7.49
N GLU A 136 29.23 45.16 -7.76
CA GLU A 136 30.18 44.21 -7.17
C GLU A 136 31.62 44.55 -7.56
N LEU A 137 31.87 44.86 -8.84
CA LEU A 137 33.18 45.25 -9.34
C LEU A 137 33.69 46.56 -8.71
N SER A 138 32.80 47.55 -8.59
CA SER A 138 33.13 48.83 -7.94
C SER A 138 33.47 48.65 -6.47
N LYS A 139 32.73 47.78 -5.77
CA LYS A 139 32.98 47.44 -4.36
C LYS A 139 34.31 46.73 -4.19
N GLU A 140 34.64 45.78 -5.07
CA GLU A 140 35.92 45.08 -5.04
C GLU A 140 37.09 46.03 -5.32
N MET A 141 36.95 46.93 -6.30
CA MET A 141 37.94 47.98 -6.59
C MET A 141 38.14 48.92 -5.41
N LEU A 142 37.07 49.34 -4.74
CA LEU A 142 37.15 50.17 -3.53
C LEU A 142 37.92 49.46 -2.41
N ASN A 143 37.59 48.19 -2.13
CA ASN A 143 38.29 47.40 -1.12
C ASN A 143 39.77 47.20 -1.48
N GLY A 144 40.07 47.00 -2.77
CA GLY A 144 41.43 46.91 -3.28
C GLY A 144 42.22 48.21 -3.08
N MET A 145 41.63 49.36 -3.45
CA MET A 145 42.22 50.67 -3.22
C MET A 145 42.43 50.94 -1.73
N GLN A 146 41.46 50.63 -0.88
CA GLN A 146 41.61 50.78 0.57
C GLN A 146 42.76 49.93 1.11
N SER A 147 42.89 48.70 0.63
CA SER A 147 43.99 47.81 1.02
C SER A 147 45.35 48.33 0.54
N GLN A 148 45.41 48.88 -0.67
CA GLN A 148 46.63 49.47 -1.22
C GLN A 148 47.01 50.77 -0.49
N LEU A 149 46.04 51.61 -0.17
CA LEU A 149 46.24 52.84 0.61
C LEU A 149 46.69 52.50 2.04
N ALA A 150 46.10 51.48 2.67
CA ALA A 150 46.56 50.94 3.95
C ALA A 150 48.00 50.42 3.86
N LYS A 151 48.36 49.73 2.78
CA LYS A 151 49.73 49.27 2.54
C LYS A 151 50.72 50.43 2.37
N GLU A 152 50.39 51.42 1.54
CA GLU A 152 51.25 52.60 1.33
C GLU A 152 51.38 53.47 2.57
N THR A 153 50.32 53.58 3.40
CA THR A 153 50.42 54.27 4.69
C THR A 153 51.30 53.50 5.67
N ILE A 154 51.25 52.17 5.70
CA ILE A 154 52.18 51.34 6.49
C ILE A 154 53.62 51.50 5.97
N ASP A 155 53.81 51.45 4.65
CA ASP A 155 55.13 51.56 4.01
C ASP A 155 55.73 52.98 4.15
N SER A 156 54.90 54.03 4.15
CA SER A 156 55.32 55.44 4.34
C SER A 156 55.48 55.84 5.81
N ALA A 157 54.75 55.21 6.74
CA ALA A 157 54.93 55.41 8.18
C ALA A 157 56.14 54.63 8.73
N GLY A 158 56.67 53.67 7.97
CA GLY A 158 57.85 52.89 8.34
C GLY A 158 59.16 53.59 7.98
N GLN A 159 59.70 54.41 8.90
CA GLN A 159 61.15 54.60 8.95
C GLN A 159 61.78 53.20 9.14
N ARG A 160 62.49 52.72 8.12
CA ARG A 160 63.27 51.47 8.22
C ARG A 160 64.41 51.68 9.21
N THR A 161 64.13 51.41 10.48
CA THR A 161 65.18 51.07 11.43
C THR A 161 65.79 49.73 11.02
N PRO A 162 67.11 49.54 11.14
CA PRO A 162 67.71 48.24 10.91
C PRO A 162 67.10 47.26 11.93
N LEU A 163 66.65 46.11 11.44
CA LEU A 163 66.06 45.04 12.23
C LEU A 163 67.00 44.66 13.39
N VAL A 164 66.72 45.17 14.58
CA VAL A 164 67.33 44.67 15.82
C VAL A 164 66.43 43.57 16.33
N ILE A 165 66.85 42.33 16.10
CA ILE A 165 66.23 41.16 16.72
C ILE A 165 66.64 41.18 18.19
N HIS A 166 65.75 41.63 19.07
CA HIS A 166 66.00 41.71 20.51
C HIS A 166 65.97 40.32 21.17
N GLU A 167 65.16 39.38 20.65
CA GLU A 167 65.03 38.01 21.18
C GLU A 167 64.55 37.07 20.06
N LEU A 168 65.18 35.90 19.94
CA LEU A 168 64.67 34.78 19.15
C LEU A 168 63.48 34.19 19.90
N ALA A 169 62.35 33.95 19.21
CA ALA A 169 61.19 33.34 19.84
C ALA A 169 61.55 31.97 20.40
N GLU A 170 61.43 31.79 21.71
CA GLU A 170 61.56 30.47 22.34
C GLU A 170 60.46 29.55 21.79
N PRO A 171 60.80 28.31 21.37
CA PRO A 171 59.79 27.37 20.92
C PRO A 171 58.81 27.13 22.07
N GLN A 172 57.51 27.33 21.81
CA GLN A 172 56.48 27.06 22.81
C GLN A 172 56.62 25.63 23.30
N ASP A 173 56.49 25.47 24.62
CA ASP A 173 56.49 24.21 25.34
C ASP A 173 55.65 23.17 24.57
N VAL A 174 56.27 22.07 24.14
CA VAL A 174 55.68 21.07 23.22
C VAL A 174 54.35 20.54 23.78
N ASP A 175 54.22 20.55 25.10
CA ASP A 175 53.07 20.04 25.84
C ASP A 175 51.89 21.02 25.97
N LYS A 176 52.03 22.30 25.55
CA LYS A 176 50.98 23.34 25.68
C LYS A 176 50.86 24.20 24.41
N PRO A 177 50.34 23.64 23.30
CA PRO A 177 50.13 24.41 22.08
C PRO A 177 49.13 25.55 22.30
N ALA A 178 49.44 26.77 21.85
CA ALA A 178 48.56 27.93 22.01
C ALA A 178 47.20 27.79 21.30
N ARG A 179 47.15 27.04 20.19
CA ARG A 179 45.94 26.69 19.44
C ARG A 179 46.14 25.35 18.72
N PRO A 180 45.13 24.48 18.58
CA PRO A 180 43.79 24.57 19.18
C PRO A 180 43.73 23.98 20.61
N ASN A 181 42.74 24.40 21.40
CA ASN A 181 42.49 23.86 22.74
C ASN A 181 41.88 22.45 22.63
N ILE A 182 42.73 21.42 22.51
CA ILE A 182 42.31 20.04 22.25
C ILE A 182 41.25 19.56 23.26
N LYS A 183 41.45 19.83 24.56
CA LYS A 183 40.50 19.45 25.63
C LYS A 183 39.10 20.05 25.41
N LEU A 184 39.03 21.32 25.01
CA LEU A 184 37.76 22.00 24.78
C LEU A 184 37.01 21.39 23.59
N HIS A 185 37.70 21.15 22.48
CA HIS A 185 37.09 20.54 21.29
C HIS A 185 36.65 19.10 21.53
N LEU A 186 37.41 18.34 22.34
CA LEU A 186 37.06 16.97 22.69
C LEU A 186 35.79 16.92 23.56
N VAL A 187 35.69 17.79 24.56
CA VAL A 187 34.47 17.92 25.40
C VAL A 187 33.28 18.39 24.56
N LEU A 188 33.48 19.39 23.68
CA LEU A 188 32.42 19.89 22.80
C LEU A 188 31.94 18.80 21.83
N GLY A 189 32.85 18.04 21.23
CA GLY A 189 32.54 16.93 20.35
C GLY A 189 31.77 15.81 21.06
N ALA A 190 32.17 15.47 22.28
CA ALA A 190 31.46 14.48 23.11
C ALA A 190 30.04 14.95 23.45
N ALA A 191 29.86 16.22 23.82
CA ALA A 191 28.55 16.79 24.14
C ALA A 191 27.62 16.80 22.90
N VAL A 192 28.11 17.28 21.76
CA VAL A 192 27.33 17.30 20.51
C VAL A 192 27.01 15.87 20.03
N GLY A 193 27.98 14.95 20.12
CA GLY A 193 27.76 13.54 19.77
C GLY A 193 26.71 12.87 20.64
N LEU A 194 26.69 13.16 21.95
CA LEU A 194 25.68 12.63 22.86
C LEU A 194 24.28 13.18 22.54
N ILE A 195 24.16 14.50 22.30
CA ILE A 195 22.89 15.12 21.90
C ILE A 195 22.40 14.52 20.59
N PHE A 196 23.29 14.37 19.60
CA PHE A 196 22.95 13.79 18.31
C PHE A 196 22.57 12.31 18.43
N GLY A 197 23.26 11.53 19.26
CA GLY A 197 22.94 10.13 19.52
C GLY A 197 21.57 9.94 20.18
N ILE A 198 21.26 10.74 21.19
CA ILE A 198 19.93 10.75 21.82
C ILE A 198 18.86 11.17 20.80
N GLY A 199 19.11 12.25 20.07
CA GLY A 199 18.20 12.73 19.02
C GLY A 199 17.94 11.67 17.95
N MET A 200 18.97 10.97 17.51
CA MET A 200 18.87 9.87 16.54
C MET A 200 18.07 8.70 17.10
N ALA A 201 18.26 8.33 18.37
CA ALA A 201 17.48 7.26 19.01
C ALA A 201 15.98 7.58 19.02
N PHE A 202 15.59 8.79 19.43
CA PHE A 202 14.20 9.23 19.38
C PHE A 202 13.67 9.34 17.95
N PHE A 203 14.51 9.76 17.00
CA PHE A 203 14.12 9.85 15.59
C PHE A 203 13.85 8.46 14.99
N LEU A 204 14.69 7.46 15.29
CA LEU A 204 14.46 6.08 14.87
C LEU A 204 13.20 5.50 15.51
N GLU A 205 12.95 5.80 16.79
CA GLU A 205 11.72 5.39 17.48
C GLU A 205 10.47 6.05 16.87
N TYR A 206 10.57 7.31 16.43
CA TYR A 206 9.49 8.02 15.74
C TYR A 206 9.19 7.44 14.35
N LEU A 207 10.20 6.95 13.64
CA LEU A 207 10.01 6.28 12.34
C LEU A 207 9.41 4.89 12.48
N ASP A 208 9.50 4.27 13.67
CA ASP A 208 8.90 2.97 13.95
C ASP A 208 7.40 3.10 14.23
N THR A 209 6.62 2.88 13.17
CA THR A 209 5.15 2.90 13.20
C THR A 209 4.53 1.52 13.50
N SER A 210 5.32 0.55 13.97
CA SER A 210 4.83 -0.75 14.40
C SER A 210 3.97 -0.66 15.66
N VAL A 211 3.20 -1.71 15.93
CA VAL A 211 2.40 -1.81 17.16
C VAL A 211 3.21 -2.43 18.28
N LYS A 212 3.22 -1.76 19.44
CA LYS A 212 4.11 -2.08 20.57
C LYS A 212 3.36 -2.55 21.81
N SER A 213 2.14 -2.07 22.04
CA SER A 213 1.32 -2.39 23.21
C SER A 213 -0.01 -3.06 22.85
N LEU A 214 -0.60 -3.75 23.83
CA LEU A 214 -1.94 -4.34 23.73
C LEU A 214 -3.00 -3.27 23.51
N ASP A 215 -2.93 -2.19 24.28
CA ASP A 215 -3.88 -1.08 24.21
C ASP A 215 -3.88 -0.43 22.82
N GLU A 216 -2.72 -0.34 22.16
CA GLU A 216 -2.62 0.13 20.78
C GLU A 216 -3.33 -0.82 19.82
N VAL A 217 -3.17 -2.14 19.96
CA VAL A 217 -3.86 -3.12 19.10
C VAL A 217 -5.37 -2.96 19.24
N GLU A 218 -5.89 -2.93 20.46
CA GLU A 218 -7.32 -2.82 20.72
C GLU A 218 -7.88 -1.49 20.23
N TYR A 219 -7.18 -0.39 20.48
CA TYR A 219 -7.59 0.94 20.02
C TYR A 219 -7.62 1.07 18.50
N TYR A 220 -6.60 0.57 17.79
CA TYR A 220 -6.52 0.70 16.33
C TYR A 220 -7.42 -0.28 15.61
N LEU A 221 -7.50 -1.52 16.09
CA LEU A 221 -8.26 -2.56 15.42
C LEU A 221 -9.68 -2.69 15.94
N ASP A 222 -10.07 -2.07 17.06
CA ASP A 222 -11.40 -2.22 17.67
C ASP A 222 -11.80 -3.70 17.77
N LEU A 223 -10.86 -4.50 18.26
CA LEU A 223 -10.94 -5.95 18.41
C LEU A 223 -10.23 -6.33 19.71
N PRO A 224 -10.76 -7.29 20.49
CA PRO A 224 -10.10 -7.73 21.72
C PRO A 224 -8.81 -8.49 21.41
N VAL A 225 -7.80 -8.35 22.27
CA VAL A 225 -6.64 -9.24 22.24
C VAL A 225 -6.98 -10.55 22.96
N LEU A 226 -7.02 -11.65 22.20
CA LEU A 226 -7.38 -12.98 22.69
C LEU A 226 -6.25 -13.64 23.48
N ALA A 227 -4.99 -13.42 23.09
CA ALA A 227 -3.84 -13.96 23.80
C ALA A 227 -2.54 -13.23 23.45
N VAL A 228 -1.58 -13.34 24.36
CA VAL A 228 -0.18 -12.93 24.18
C VAL A 228 0.68 -14.17 24.21
N ILE A 229 1.35 -14.47 23.10
CA ILE A 229 2.22 -15.62 22.95
C ILE A 229 3.68 -15.16 23.12
N PRO A 230 4.38 -15.63 24.18
CA PRO A 230 5.80 -15.37 24.38
C PRO A 230 6.67 -15.73 23.17
N LYS A 231 7.83 -15.08 23.11
CA LYS A 231 8.89 -15.41 22.16
C LYS A 231 9.52 -16.79 22.47
N ASP A 232 10.00 -17.45 21.42
CA ASP A 232 10.74 -18.73 21.44
C ASP A 232 9.91 -19.96 21.86
N ILE A 233 8.59 -19.93 21.66
CA ILE A 233 7.73 -21.09 21.88
C ILE A 233 7.88 -22.08 20.73
N ASN A 234 8.29 -23.31 21.05
CA ASN A 234 8.29 -24.42 20.11
C ASN A 234 6.89 -25.02 19.95
N VAL A 235 6.82 -26.06 19.13
CA VAL A 235 5.59 -26.78 18.89
C VAL A 235 5.33 -27.69 20.08
N LEU A 236 4.23 -27.43 20.80
CA LEU A 236 3.99 -27.98 22.14
C LEU A 236 3.97 -29.51 22.17
N HIS A 237 3.56 -30.17 21.08
CA HIS A 237 3.55 -31.63 21.03
C HIS A 237 4.94 -32.27 20.97
N LYS A 238 6.00 -31.48 20.71
CA LYS A 238 7.40 -31.93 20.76
C LYS A 238 8.03 -31.71 22.14
N GLU A 239 7.39 -30.92 23.00
CA GLU A 239 7.86 -30.65 24.36
C GLU A 239 7.11 -31.56 25.35
N SER A 240 7.86 -32.35 26.11
CA SER A 240 7.29 -33.24 27.12
C SER A 240 6.94 -32.46 28.40
N GLY A 241 5.65 -32.24 28.66
CA GLY A 241 5.14 -31.75 29.95
C GLY A 241 4.17 -30.57 29.87
N LEU A 242 3.61 -30.16 31.03
CA LEU A 242 2.89 -28.89 31.17
C LEU A 242 3.88 -27.73 31.10
N SER A 243 4.36 -27.41 29.90
CA SER A 243 5.18 -26.22 29.67
C SER A 243 4.36 -24.96 30.00
N PRO A 244 4.95 -23.93 30.64
CA PRO A 244 4.32 -22.61 30.80
C PRO A 244 3.79 -22.04 29.48
N ASP A 245 4.41 -22.41 28.36
CA ASP A 245 4.02 -21.98 27.02
C ASP A 245 2.66 -22.55 26.58
N ALA A 246 2.28 -23.72 27.08
CA ALA A 246 0.97 -24.31 26.83
C ALA A 246 -0.17 -23.51 27.49
N GLU A 247 0.12 -22.79 28.57
CA GLU A 247 -0.88 -22.00 29.29
C GLU A 247 -1.39 -20.83 28.44
N ALA A 248 -0.51 -20.17 27.68
CA ALA A 248 -0.88 -19.10 26.77
C ALA A 248 -1.91 -19.58 25.72
N TYR A 249 -1.78 -20.81 25.23
CA TYR A 249 -2.72 -21.42 24.29
C TYR A 249 -4.00 -21.94 24.96
N ARG A 250 -3.97 -22.36 26.23
CA ARG A 250 -5.19 -22.67 27.00
C ARG A 250 -6.04 -21.43 27.27
N ILE A 251 -5.39 -20.30 27.56
CA ILE A 251 -6.04 -19.01 27.68
C ILE A 251 -6.62 -18.59 26.33
N LEU A 252 -5.86 -18.73 25.24
CA LEU A 252 -6.37 -18.47 23.89
C LEU A 252 -7.63 -19.29 23.61
N ARG A 253 -7.62 -20.60 23.88
CA ARG A 253 -8.80 -21.48 23.74
C ARG A 253 -10.00 -20.95 24.53
N THR A 254 -9.78 -20.62 25.79
CA THR A 254 -10.82 -20.13 26.71
C THR A 254 -11.40 -18.79 26.24
N ASN A 255 -10.55 -17.87 25.78
CA ASN A 255 -10.98 -16.57 25.25
C ASN A 255 -11.71 -16.71 23.92
N ILE A 256 -11.32 -17.65 23.06
CA ILE A 256 -12.09 -18.00 21.85
C ILE A 256 -13.48 -18.47 22.27
N GLU A 257 -13.60 -19.38 23.23
CA GLU A 257 -14.88 -19.89 23.71
C GLU A 257 -15.79 -18.79 24.27
N PHE A 258 -15.25 -17.87 25.09
CA PHE A 258 -16.03 -16.76 25.64
C PHE A 258 -16.45 -15.71 24.60
N ASN A 259 -15.65 -15.49 23.55
CA ASN A 259 -15.97 -14.50 22.52
C ASN A 259 -16.83 -15.07 21.38
N ARG A 260 -17.07 -16.39 21.35
CA ARG A 260 -17.99 -17.02 20.40
C ARG A 260 -19.44 -16.66 20.74
N LYS A 261 -20.08 -15.89 19.86
CA LYS A 261 -21.50 -15.51 20.00
C LYS A 261 -22.47 -16.67 19.76
N ASN A 262 -22.06 -17.63 18.93
CA ASN A 262 -22.85 -18.81 18.61
C ASN A 262 -22.02 -20.07 18.86
N ALA A 263 -22.60 -21.06 19.55
CA ALA A 263 -21.94 -22.33 19.82
C ALA A 263 -21.68 -23.13 18.53
N ASP A 264 -22.49 -22.91 17.49
CA ASP A 264 -22.34 -23.56 16.18
C ASP A 264 -21.24 -22.93 15.31
N ALA A 265 -20.67 -21.79 15.73
CA ALA A 265 -19.58 -21.14 15.02
C ALA A 265 -18.25 -21.83 15.35
N ASN A 266 -17.97 -22.97 14.70
CA ASN A 266 -16.87 -23.86 15.02
C ASN A 266 -15.78 -23.96 13.94
N SER A 267 -15.94 -23.29 12.79
CA SER A 267 -14.85 -23.13 11.81
C SER A 267 -14.09 -21.82 12.04
N ILE A 268 -12.78 -21.95 12.21
CA ILE A 268 -11.89 -20.85 12.57
C ILE A 268 -10.68 -20.83 11.65
N THR A 269 -10.37 -19.67 11.07
CA THR A 269 -9.12 -19.46 10.31
C THR A 269 -8.18 -18.50 11.04
N LEU A 270 -6.88 -18.69 10.87
CA LEU A 270 -5.85 -17.78 11.37
C LEU A 270 -5.24 -17.04 10.17
N VAL A 271 -5.34 -15.71 10.17
CA VAL A 271 -4.80 -14.83 9.12
C VAL A 271 -3.74 -13.89 9.69
N SER A 272 -2.91 -13.33 8.82
CA SER A 272 -1.87 -12.38 9.22
C SER A 272 -1.53 -11.46 8.06
N GLY A 273 -0.92 -10.30 8.37
CA GLY A 273 -0.58 -9.31 7.38
C GLY A 273 0.67 -9.65 6.56
N GLY A 274 1.63 -10.33 7.17
CA GLY A 274 2.90 -10.71 6.54
C GLY A 274 3.24 -12.19 6.66
N ALA A 275 4.20 -12.63 5.86
CA ALA A 275 4.77 -13.97 5.99
C ALA A 275 5.57 -14.10 7.30
N GLY A 276 5.52 -15.30 7.90
CA GLY A 276 6.32 -15.63 9.10
C GLY A 276 5.92 -14.89 10.38
N GLU A 277 4.66 -14.51 10.54
CA GLU A 277 4.13 -13.95 11.80
C GLU A 277 3.70 -15.02 12.82
N GLY A 278 3.83 -16.30 12.46
CA GLY A 278 3.57 -17.45 13.34
C GLY A 278 2.16 -18.05 13.26
N LYS A 279 1.37 -17.75 12.22
CA LYS A 279 0.03 -18.34 11.99
C LYS A 279 0.00 -19.86 12.16
N SER A 280 0.78 -20.58 11.34
CA SER A 280 0.81 -22.04 11.31
C SER A 280 1.23 -22.63 12.66
N THR A 281 2.25 -22.05 13.32
CA THR A 281 2.68 -22.47 14.66
C THR A 281 1.57 -22.26 15.70
N THR A 282 0.93 -21.09 15.68
CA THR A 282 -0.18 -20.77 16.59
C THR A 282 -1.37 -21.68 16.35
N LEU A 283 -1.70 -21.99 15.09
CA LEU A 283 -2.78 -22.89 14.72
C LEU A 283 -2.53 -24.30 15.23
N VAL A 284 -1.34 -24.84 15.00
CA VAL A 284 -0.96 -26.19 15.45
C VAL A 284 -1.02 -26.32 16.97
N ASN A 285 -0.43 -25.35 17.69
CA ASN A 285 -0.42 -25.36 19.14
C ASN A 285 -1.83 -25.19 19.73
N LEU A 286 -2.65 -24.31 19.15
CA LEU A 286 -4.05 -24.14 19.55
C LEU A 286 -4.85 -25.43 19.32
N ALA A 287 -4.74 -26.03 18.14
CA ALA A 287 -5.45 -27.26 17.81
C ALA A 287 -5.05 -28.43 18.72
N TYR A 288 -3.76 -28.55 19.03
CA TYR A 288 -3.24 -29.52 19.98
C TYR A 288 -3.84 -29.33 21.39
N VAL A 289 -3.88 -28.09 21.89
CA VAL A 289 -4.46 -27.78 23.22
C VAL A 289 -5.98 -27.96 23.25
N CYS A 290 -6.69 -27.74 22.13
CA CYS A 290 -8.11 -28.06 22.00
C CYS A 290 -8.34 -29.58 22.05
N ALA A 291 -7.55 -30.36 21.30
CA ALA A 291 -7.64 -31.82 21.30
C ALA A 291 -7.33 -32.43 22.68
N GLN A 292 -6.28 -31.94 23.36
CA GLN A 292 -6.00 -32.30 24.75
C GLN A 292 -7.14 -31.93 25.71
N GLY A 293 -7.91 -30.89 25.38
CA GLY A 293 -9.11 -30.48 26.11
C GLY A 293 -10.32 -31.38 25.89
N GLY A 294 -10.22 -32.41 25.04
CA GLY A 294 -11.30 -33.34 24.72
C GLY A 294 -12.14 -32.97 23.50
N TYR A 295 -11.82 -31.89 22.78
CA TYR A 295 -12.53 -31.51 21.55
C TYR A 295 -12.05 -32.33 20.35
N ASN A 296 -12.98 -32.87 19.57
CA ASN A 296 -12.66 -33.44 18.27
C ASN A 296 -12.27 -32.31 17.31
N THR A 297 -10.96 -32.17 17.09
CA THR A 297 -10.38 -31.02 16.40
C THR A 297 -9.81 -31.44 15.05
N LEU A 298 -10.24 -30.79 13.97
CA LEU A 298 -9.69 -30.96 12.63
C LEU A 298 -8.82 -29.76 12.26
N MET A 299 -7.59 -30.00 11.81
CA MET A 299 -6.74 -29.00 11.17
C MET A 299 -6.74 -29.22 9.66
N ILE A 300 -6.87 -28.15 8.87
CA ILE A 300 -6.81 -28.18 7.42
C ILE A 300 -5.68 -27.25 6.95
N ASP A 301 -4.73 -27.77 6.16
CA ASP A 301 -3.67 -26.95 5.56
C ASP A 301 -4.19 -26.23 4.31
N GLY A 302 -4.69 -25.00 4.51
CA GLY A 302 -5.23 -24.14 3.46
C GLY A 302 -4.19 -23.25 2.76
N ASP A 303 -2.93 -23.22 3.22
CA ASP A 303 -1.84 -22.55 2.49
C ASP A 303 -1.29 -23.47 1.40
N LEU A 304 -2.05 -23.56 0.30
CA LEU A 304 -1.70 -24.39 -0.85
C LEU A 304 -0.38 -23.95 -1.53
N ARG A 305 0.08 -22.71 -1.30
CA ARG A 305 1.28 -22.15 -1.95
C ARG A 305 2.55 -22.52 -1.20
N ARG A 306 2.50 -22.53 0.13
CA ARG A 306 3.63 -22.87 1.00
C ARG A 306 3.15 -23.78 2.14
N PRO A 307 2.70 -25.00 1.84
CA PRO A 307 2.18 -25.90 2.87
C PRO A 307 3.31 -26.30 3.82
N GLN A 308 3.10 -26.08 5.11
CA GLN A 308 4.08 -26.41 6.15
C GLN A 308 3.49 -27.29 7.26
N LEU A 309 2.16 -27.37 7.40
CA LEU A 309 1.53 -28.05 8.55
C LEU A 309 1.92 -29.52 8.66
N HIS A 310 2.00 -30.22 7.53
CA HIS A 310 2.37 -31.63 7.48
C HIS A 310 3.76 -31.92 8.10
N THR A 311 4.70 -30.96 8.04
CA THR A 311 6.06 -31.09 8.60
C THR A 311 6.07 -31.07 10.13
N PHE A 312 5.07 -30.45 10.76
CA PHE A 312 4.96 -30.38 12.23
C PHE A 312 4.66 -31.76 12.83
N PHE A 313 3.85 -32.56 12.13
CA PHE A 313 3.40 -33.89 12.56
C PHE A 313 4.10 -35.05 11.83
N ASN A 314 5.03 -34.75 10.92
CA ASN A 314 5.71 -35.74 10.07
C ASN A 314 4.73 -36.63 9.27
N ILE A 315 3.68 -36.00 8.72
CA ILE A 315 2.64 -36.65 7.93
C ILE A 315 2.93 -36.45 6.44
N ASN A 316 2.58 -37.44 5.61
CA ASN A 316 2.75 -37.34 4.15
C ASN A 316 1.73 -36.36 3.55
N ASN A 317 2.21 -35.42 2.71
CA ASN A 317 1.39 -34.40 2.02
C ASN A 317 1.04 -34.77 0.57
N SER A 318 1.05 -36.05 0.20
CA SER A 318 0.78 -36.50 -1.18
C SER A 318 -0.68 -36.37 -1.58
N VAL A 319 -1.60 -36.56 -0.62
CA VAL A 319 -3.05 -36.53 -0.83
C VAL A 319 -3.67 -35.65 0.24
N GLY A 320 -4.53 -34.71 -0.15
CA GLY A 320 -5.16 -33.77 0.78
C GLY A 320 -6.22 -32.88 0.15
N LEU A 321 -6.32 -31.65 0.66
CA LEU A 321 -7.33 -30.65 0.29
C LEU A 321 -7.43 -30.43 -1.24
N THR A 322 -6.30 -30.26 -1.92
CA THR A 322 -6.28 -30.06 -3.39
C THR A 322 -6.82 -31.26 -4.14
N ASN A 323 -6.52 -32.49 -3.70
CA ASN A 323 -7.07 -33.69 -4.31
C ASN A 323 -8.57 -33.79 -4.10
N TYR A 324 -9.07 -33.50 -2.90
CA TYR A 324 -10.51 -33.48 -2.60
C TYR A 324 -11.26 -32.47 -3.48
N LEU A 325 -10.68 -31.30 -3.71
CA LEU A 325 -11.34 -30.24 -4.49
C LEU A 325 -11.28 -30.49 -6.01
N THR A 326 -10.33 -31.28 -6.50
CA THR A 326 -10.14 -31.54 -7.94
C THR A 326 -10.67 -32.90 -8.42
N THR A 327 -10.87 -33.85 -7.51
CA THR A 327 -11.22 -35.24 -7.83
C THR A 327 -12.41 -35.74 -7.01
N ASP A 328 -12.98 -36.90 -7.35
CA ASP A 328 -14.13 -37.47 -6.64
C ASP A 328 -13.74 -38.32 -5.41
N LEU A 329 -12.60 -38.01 -4.78
CA LEU A 329 -12.23 -38.62 -3.50
C LEU A 329 -13.23 -38.26 -2.42
N LYS A 330 -13.49 -39.20 -1.51
CA LYS A 330 -14.37 -38.96 -0.37
C LYS A 330 -13.63 -38.24 0.73
N LEU A 331 -14.39 -37.57 1.60
CA LEU A 331 -13.84 -36.81 2.72
C LEU A 331 -13.03 -37.70 3.68
N GLU A 332 -13.45 -38.95 3.87
CA GLU A 332 -12.79 -39.91 4.75
C GLU A 332 -11.41 -40.35 4.22
N ASP A 333 -11.18 -40.25 2.91
CA ASP A 333 -9.92 -40.67 2.28
C ASP A 333 -8.82 -39.59 2.39
N VAL A 334 -9.20 -38.35 2.74
CA VAL A 334 -8.29 -37.18 2.79
C VAL A 334 -8.08 -36.64 4.20
N ILE A 335 -8.87 -37.08 5.18
CA ILE A 335 -8.67 -36.75 6.60
C ILE A 335 -7.83 -37.85 7.25
N LEU A 336 -6.69 -37.45 7.81
CA LEU A 336 -5.76 -38.34 8.49
C LEU A 336 -5.87 -38.16 10.00
N GLN A 337 -5.86 -39.26 10.74
CA GLN A 337 -5.72 -39.22 12.20
C GLN A 337 -4.25 -38.97 12.55
N THR A 338 -4.00 -38.03 13.47
CA THR A 338 -2.63 -37.78 13.96
C THR A 338 -2.25 -38.80 15.06
N ALA A 339 -1.01 -38.73 15.54
CA ALA A 339 -0.57 -39.53 16.69
C ALA A 339 -1.25 -39.14 18.02
N TYR A 340 -2.03 -38.04 18.03
CA TYR A 340 -2.68 -37.50 19.22
C TYR A 340 -4.18 -37.76 19.16
N GLU A 341 -4.74 -38.15 20.31
CA GLU A 341 -6.17 -38.39 20.47
C GLU A 341 -6.98 -37.12 20.17
N ASN A 342 -8.15 -37.29 19.53
CA ASN A 342 -9.07 -36.20 19.14
C ASN A 342 -8.48 -35.15 18.19
N LEU A 343 -7.28 -35.38 17.62
CA LEU A 343 -6.65 -34.47 16.66
C LEU A 343 -6.54 -35.10 15.27
N TYR A 344 -7.19 -34.47 14.31
CA TYR A 344 -7.26 -34.88 12.92
C TYR A 344 -6.61 -33.82 12.03
N PHE A 345 -6.07 -34.26 10.88
CA PHE A 345 -5.36 -33.40 9.96
C PHE A 345 -5.72 -33.71 8.50
N MET A 346 -6.10 -32.69 7.75
CA MET A 346 -6.21 -32.72 6.30
C MET A 346 -5.00 -31.97 5.71
N PRO A 347 -4.04 -32.68 5.09
CA PRO A 347 -2.91 -32.05 4.41
C PRO A 347 -3.38 -31.18 3.24
N SER A 348 -2.51 -30.32 2.72
CA SER A 348 -2.83 -29.48 1.56
C SER A 348 -2.98 -30.32 0.29
N GLY A 349 -2.20 -31.40 0.18
CA GLY A 349 -1.95 -32.10 -1.08
C GLY A 349 -0.98 -31.32 -1.99
N ILE A 350 -0.72 -31.89 -3.17
CA ILE A 350 0.13 -31.29 -4.19
C ILE A 350 -0.72 -30.31 -5.01
N LEU A 351 -0.39 -29.02 -4.97
CA LEU A 351 -1.09 -28.00 -5.77
C LEU A 351 -0.79 -28.17 -7.27
N PRO A 352 -1.79 -28.48 -8.12
CA PRO A 352 -1.61 -28.56 -9.58
C PRO A 352 -1.29 -27.18 -10.19
N ALA A 353 -0.61 -27.14 -11.34
CA ALA A 353 -0.27 -25.87 -12.00
C ALA A 353 -1.49 -25.05 -12.44
N ASP A 354 -2.60 -25.73 -12.79
CA ASP A 354 -3.82 -25.11 -13.33
C ASP A 354 -4.87 -24.77 -12.24
N ALA A 355 -4.51 -24.91 -10.96
CA ALA A 355 -5.41 -24.88 -9.81
C ALA A 355 -5.71 -23.48 -9.24
N ALA A 356 -5.60 -22.42 -10.04
CA ALA A 356 -5.91 -21.08 -9.56
C ALA A 356 -7.39 -20.96 -9.15
N GLY A 357 -7.65 -20.46 -7.93
CA GLY A 357 -9.02 -20.22 -7.47
C GLY A 357 -9.77 -21.46 -6.97
N ILE A 358 -9.10 -22.61 -6.79
CA ILE A 358 -9.73 -23.84 -6.26
C ILE A 358 -10.43 -23.63 -4.91
N LEU A 359 -9.91 -22.73 -4.08
CA LEU A 359 -10.50 -22.40 -2.77
C LEU A 359 -11.83 -21.65 -2.90
N ASN A 360 -12.11 -21.01 -4.04
CA ASN A 360 -13.38 -20.33 -4.35
C ASN A 360 -14.36 -21.25 -5.11
N SER A 361 -14.26 -22.56 -4.88
CA SER A 361 -15.14 -23.54 -5.52
C SER A 361 -16.29 -23.92 -4.60
N ARG A 362 -17.43 -24.29 -5.18
CA ARG A 362 -18.57 -24.84 -4.44
C ARG A 362 -18.20 -26.05 -3.58
N ARG A 363 -17.24 -26.88 -4.04
CA ARG A 363 -16.74 -28.03 -3.30
C ARG A 363 -16.04 -27.64 -2.00
N MET A 364 -15.42 -26.45 -1.94
CA MET A 364 -14.83 -25.93 -0.70
C MET A 364 -15.93 -25.56 0.30
N SER A 365 -16.99 -24.86 -0.13
CA SER A 365 -18.13 -24.55 0.74
C SER A 365 -18.80 -25.82 1.28
N GLU A 366 -18.98 -26.84 0.42
CA GLU A 366 -19.52 -28.15 0.81
C GLU A 366 -18.58 -28.87 1.81
N LEU A 367 -17.26 -28.84 1.58
CA LEU A 367 -16.27 -29.36 2.51
C LEU A 367 -16.42 -28.74 3.90
N ILE A 368 -16.46 -27.40 3.98
CA ILE A 368 -16.56 -26.68 5.26
C ILE A 368 -17.86 -27.03 5.97
N ALA A 369 -18.99 -27.07 5.26
CA ALA A 369 -20.26 -27.47 5.85
C ALA A 369 -20.21 -28.91 6.42
N ASP A 370 -19.63 -29.84 5.68
CA ASP A 370 -19.51 -31.24 6.10
C ASP A 370 -18.61 -31.40 7.33
N VAL A 371 -17.42 -30.81 7.34
CA VAL A 371 -16.49 -30.95 8.48
C VAL A 371 -17.01 -30.25 9.73
N LYS A 372 -17.71 -29.12 9.59
CA LYS A 372 -18.36 -28.42 10.72
C LYS A 372 -19.38 -29.30 11.45
N SER A 373 -20.06 -30.20 10.73
CA SER A 373 -21.04 -31.11 11.33
C SER A 373 -20.41 -32.32 12.04
N ARG A 374 -19.14 -32.62 11.75
CA ARG A 374 -18.44 -33.84 12.21
C ARG A 374 -17.42 -33.58 13.32
N PHE A 375 -16.92 -32.35 13.44
CA PHE A 375 -15.88 -31.97 14.38
C PHE A 375 -16.37 -30.84 15.29
N ASP A 376 -15.92 -30.85 16.53
CA ASP A 376 -16.28 -29.81 17.50
C ASP A 376 -15.58 -28.48 17.17
N LEU A 377 -14.37 -28.54 16.61
CA LEU A 377 -13.59 -27.39 16.17
C LEU A 377 -12.85 -27.71 14.86
N VAL A 378 -12.90 -26.80 13.90
CA VAL A 378 -12.20 -26.90 12.62
C VAL A 378 -11.29 -25.69 12.46
N PHE A 379 -9.98 -25.92 12.43
CA PHE A 379 -8.97 -24.89 12.21
C PHE A 379 -8.42 -24.97 10.79
N ILE A 380 -8.40 -23.85 10.08
CA ILE A 380 -7.91 -23.78 8.70
C ILE A 380 -6.72 -22.83 8.64
N ASP A 381 -5.57 -23.34 8.19
CA ASP A 381 -4.41 -22.48 7.95
C ASP A 381 -4.63 -21.64 6.70
N SER A 382 -4.04 -20.46 6.67
CA SER A 382 -4.20 -19.54 5.54
C SER A 382 -2.87 -18.87 5.18
N PRO A 383 -2.68 -18.52 3.89
CA PRO A 383 -1.56 -17.68 3.51
C PRO A 383 -1.71 -16.27 4.11
N PRO A 384 -0.67 -15.41 4.06
CA PRO A 384 -0.82 -14.01 4.44
C PRO A 384 -1.93 -13.32 3.62
N ILE A 385 -2.81 -12.56 4.28
CA ILE A 385 -3.99 -11.97 3.62
C ILE A 385 -3.66 -10.75 2.76
N LEU A 386 -2.55 -10.07 3.05
CA LEU A 386 -2.10 -8.95 2.23
C LEU A 386 -1.36 -9.47 1.00
N GLY A 387 -1.96 -9.28 -0.17
CA GLY A 387 -1.36 -9.62 -1.47
C GLY A 387 -1.76 -10.99 -2.02
N VAL A 388 -2.58 -11.78 -1.31
CA VAL A 388 -3.07 -13.09 -1.77
C VAL A 388 -4.58 -13.20 -1.53
N SER A 389 -5.35 -13.56 -2.57
CA SER A 389 -6.82 -13.70 -2.49
C SER A 389 -7.28 -14.90 -1.66
N ASP A 390 -6.45 -15.93 -1.58
CA ASP A 390 -6.77 -17.24 -1.02
C ASP A 390 -7.19 -17.16 0.45
N ALA A 391 -6.49 -16.36 1.26
CA ALA A 391 -6.82 -16.17 2.67
C ALA A 391 -8.15 -15.39 2.87
N SER A 392 -8.47 -14.45 1.98
CA SER A 392 -9.74 -13.74 2.03
C SER A 392 -10.91 -14.66 1.69
N VAL A 393 -10.74 -15.56 0.70
CA VAL A 393 -11.76 -16.58 0.37
C VAL A 393 -11.96 -17.54 1.55
N ILE A 394 -10.89 -18.04 2.16
CA ILE A 394 -11.02 -18.88 3.37
C ILE A 394 -11.76 -18.11 4.48
N SER A 395 -11.44 -16.82 4.67
CA SER A 395 -12.07 -15.98 5.69
C SER A 395 -13.57 -15.72 5.45
N SER A 396 -14.05 -15.80 4.20
CA SER A 396 -15.48 -15.68 3.90
C SER A 396 -16.25 -17.00 4.07
N GLU A 397 -15.57 -18.15 3.98
CA GLU A 397 -16.19 -19.48 4.12
C GLU A 397 -16.23 -19.96 5.58
N VAL A 398 -15.35 -19.45 6.44
CA VAL A 398 -15.33 -19.80 7.87
C VAL A 398 -16.20 -18.89 8.73
N ASP A 399 -16.61 -19.37 9.90
CA ASP A 399 -17.43 -18.58 10.82
C ASP A 399 -16.64 -17.45 11.47
N LEU A 400 -15.38 -17.72 11.84
CA LEU A 400 -14.55 -16.82 12.65
C LEU A 400 -13.12 -16.74 12.13
N THR A 401 -12.57 -15.53 12.14
CA THR A 401 -11.20 -15.24 11.72
C THR A 401 -10.42 -14.63 12.87
N ILE A 402 -9.25 -15.19 13.18
CA ILE A 402 -8.32 -14.68 14.19
C ILE A 402 -7.13 -14.04 13.49
N ILE A 403 -6.82 -12.80 13.86
CA ILE A 403 -5.67 -12.08 13.30
C ILE A 403 -4.44 -12.35 14.16
N VAL A 404 -3.40 -12.94 13.58
CA VAL A 404 -2.10 -13.14 14.23
C VAL A 404 -1.18 -11.98 13.86
N ILE A 405 -0.68 -11.26 14.86
CA ILE A 405 0.24 -10.14 14.69
C ILE A 405 1.54 -10.45 15.38
N GLN A 406 2.66 -10.29 14.68
CA GLN A 406 3.97 -10.35 15.33
C GLN A 406 4.33 -9.00 15.95
N HIS A 407 4.75 -9.02 17.22
CA HIS A 407 5.18 -7.82 17.96
C HIS A 407 6.27 -7.04 17.20
N ARG A 408 6.12 -5.71 17.12
CA ARG A 408 7.06 -4.77 16.49
C ARG A 408 7.44 -5.08 15.03
N LYS A 409 6.59 -5.80 14.28
CA LYS A 409 6.86 -6.15 12.87
C LYS A 409 6.02 -5.37 11.87
N LEU A 410 4.69 -5.42 11.99
CA LEU A 410 3.80 -4.81 11.00
C LEU A 410 3.40 -3.38 11.40
N PRO A 411 3.48 -2.39 10.49
CA PRO A 411 3.00 -1.03 10.75
C PRO A 411 1.48 -0.96 11.00
N ARG A 412 1.05 -0.01 11.84
CA ARG A 412 -0.37 0.24 12.18
C ARG A 412 -1.30 0.31 10.96
N GLY A 413 -0.89 1.06 9.94
CA GLY A 413 -1.70 1.22 8.72
C GLY A 413 -1.89 -0.07 7.92
N MET A 414 -0.97 -1.03 8.02
CA MET A 414 -1.09 -2.33 7.36
C MET A 414 -2.03 -3.27 8.14
N LEU A 415 -2.04 -3.18 9.47
CA LEU A 415 -2.97 -3.95 10.30
C LEU A 415 -4.43 -3.55 10.06
N LEU A 416 -4.70 -2.26 9.87
CA LEU A 416 -6.02 -1.79 9.44
C LEU A 416 -6.43 -2.40 8.10
N ARG A 417 -5.50 -2.52 7.15
CA ARG A 417 -5.76 -3.19 5.86
C ARG A 417 -6.06 -4.68 6.01
N VAL A 418 -5.42 -5.37 6.97
CA VAL A 418 -5.73 -6.77 7.29
C VAL A 418 -7.19 -6.88 7.76
N LYS A 419 -7.59 -6.07 8.75
CA LYS A 419 -8.99 -6.04 9.23
C LYS A 419 -9.97 -5.74 8.10
N GLN A 420 -9.67 -4.73 7.28
CA GLN A 420 -10.50 -4.36 6.12
C GLN A 420 -10.60 -5.49 5.10
N ALA A 421 -9.51 -6.22 4.82
CA ALA A 421 -9.52 -7.33 3.87
C ALA A 421 -10.49 -8.45 4.30
N ILE A 422 -10.56 -8.74 5.60
CA ILE A 422 -11.51 -9.71 6.18
C ILE A 422 -12.95 -9.18 6.07
N GLN A 423 -13.18 -7.92 6.46
CA GLN A 423 -14.52 -7.31 6.45
C GLN A 423 -15.09 -7.15 5.04
N ASN A 424 -14.24 -6.82 4.06
CA ASN A 424 -14.66 -6.61 2.67
C ASN A 424 -15.20 -7.88 2.00
N VAL A 425 -14.77 -9.06 2.47
CA VAL A 425 -15.28 -10.36 1.99
C VAL A 425 -16.40 -10.93 2.86
N GLY A 426 -16.87 -10.17 3.85
CA GLY A 426 -17.94 -10.60 4.76
C GLY A 426 -17.48 -11.52 5.89
N GLY A 427 -16.17 -11.71 6.07
CA GLY A 427 -15.63 -12.50 7.18
C GLY A 427 -15.79 -11.81 8.53
N THR A 428 -15.90 -12.61 9.59
CA THR A 428 -16.02 -12.10 10.98
C THR A 428 -14.70 -12.20 11.71
N ALA A 429 -14.07 -11.07 12.03
CA ALA A 429 -12.88 -11.04 12.88
C ALA A 429 -13.27 -11.22 14.35
N LEU A 430 -12.82 -12.31 15.00
CA LEU A 430 -13.09 -12.61 16.40
C LEU A 430 -12.22 -11.76 17.35
N GLY A 431 -10.95 -11.59 16.99
CA GLY A 431 -9.97 -10.91 17.83
C GLY A 431 -8.55 -11.11 17.32
N VAL A 432 -7.58 -10.69 18.14
CA VAL A 432 -6.17 -10.63 17.77
C VAL A 432 -5.32 -11.51 18.68
N VAL A 433 -4.36 -12.24 18.13
CA VAL A 433 -3.30 -12.93 18.87
C VAL A 433 -1.99 -12.20 18.63
N LEU A 434 -1.39 -11.70 19.71
CA LEU A 434 -0.08 -11.05 19.65
C LEU A 434 1.01 -12.09 19.87
N ASN A 435 1.82 -12.35 18.85
CA ASN A 435 2.82 -13.40 18.83
C ASN A 435 4.25 -12.85 18.96
N ASN A 436 5.16 -13.70 19.46
CA ASN A 436 6.59 -13.43 19.59
C ASN A 436 6.88 -12.18 20.44
N VAL A 437 6.18 -12.06 21.57
CA VAL A 437 6.37 -10.96 22.52
C VAL A 437 7.53 -11.29 23.46
N ASP A 438 8.48 -10.37 23.60
CA ASP A 438 9.50 -10.47 24.62
C ASP A 438 8.95 -10.00 25.96
N VAL A 439 8.37 -10.95 26.69
CA VAL A 439 7.78 -10.74 28.00
C VAL A 439 8.81 -10.32 29.06
N ARG A 440 10.09 -10.68 28.88
CA ARG A 440 11.11 -10.46 29.92
C ARG A 440 11.59 -9.01 29.92
N SER A 441 11.61 -8.35 28.78
CA SER A 441 12.13 -6.99 28.62
C SER A 441 11.08 -5.89 28.74
N ASP A 442 9.79 -6.20 28.69
CA ASP A 442 8.73 -5.21 28.60
C ASP A 442 7.76 -5.29 29.81
N ASN A 443 7.86 -4.31 30.72
CA ASN A 443 7.11 -4.27 32.00
C ASN A 443 5.59 -4.34 31.81
N GLN A 444 5.07 -3.85 30.67
CA GLN A 444 3.63 -3.86 30.38
C GLN A 444 3.10 -5.29 30.18
N TYR A 445 3.94 -6.19 29.65
CA TYR A 445 3.59 -7.59 29.41
C TYR A 445 3.93 -8.49 30.61
N GLN A 446 4.91 -8.10 31.44
CA GLN A 446 5.23 -8.82 32.68
C GLN A 446 4.02 -8.96 33.61
N TYR A 447 3.12 -7.98 33.70
CA TYR A 447 1.93 -8.10 34.56
C TYR A 447 0.97 -9.19 34.07
N TYR A 448 0.79 -9.28 32.75
CA TYR A 448 -0.06 -10.30 32.13
C TYR A 448 0.55 -11.70 32.30
N THR A 449 1.86 -11.84 32.02
CA THR A 449 2.51 -13.15 32.07
C THR A 449 2.92 -13.61 33.47
N SER A 450 3.16 -12.70 34.42
CA SER A 450 3.41 -13.07 35.82
C SER A 450 2.19 -13.69 36.48
N TYR A 451 0.98 -13.24 36.14
CA TYR A 451 -0.25 -13.92 36.53
C TYR A 451 -0.32 -15.33 35.92
N TYR A 452 0.03 -15.49 34.65
CA TYR A 452 0.02 -16.79 33.97
C TYR A 452 1.02 -17.79 34.56
N THR A 453 2.26 -17.37 34.83
CA THR A 453 3.28 -18.22 35.45
C THR A 453 2.99 -18.51 36.92
N TYR A 454 2.25 -17.63 37.61
CA TYR A 454 1.87 -17.84 39.02
C TYR A 454 0.79 -18.91 39.19
N TYR A 455 -0.16 -19.01 38.26
CA TYR A 455 -1.23 -20.02 38.27
C TYR A 455 -0.93 -21.29 37.46
N ALA A 456 0.12 -21.29 36.64
CA ALA A 456 0.61 -22.52 36.03
C ALA A 456 0.92 -23.54 37.15
N PRO A 457 0.41 -24.78 37.06
CA PRO A 457 0.63 -25.78 38.09
C PRO A 457 2.13 -26.02 38.27
N ARG A 458 2.68 -25.53 39.39
CA ARG A 458 4.03 -25.88 39.82
C ARG A 458 4.04 -27.37 40.10
N ASN A 459 4.82 -28.13 39.34
CA ASN A 459 5.26 -29.44 39.78
C ASN A 459 6.12 -29.24 41.04
N LEU A 460 5.48 -29.36 42.21
CA LEU A 460 6.14 -29.57 43.47
C LEU A 460 6.67 -31.00 43.45
N ASP A 461 7.92 -31.16 43.02
CA ASP A 461 8.70 -32.31 43.43
C ASP A 461 9.23 -32.01 44.85
N PRO A 462 8.78 -32.68 45.92
CA PRO A 462 9.14 -32.30 47.30
C PRO A 462 10.56 -32.70 47.72
N ASN A 463 11.40 -33.21 46.82
CA ASN A 463 12.68 -33.84 47.16
C ASN A 463 13.89 -33.26 46.38
N MET A 464 14.06 -31.93 46.38
CA MET A 464 15.39 -31.36 46.20
C MET A 464 15.69 -30.40 47.34
N GLU A 465 16.61 -30.87 48.17
CA GLU A 465 17.08 -30.29 49.42
C GLU A 465 17.42 -28.81 49.30
N SER A 466 16.93 -28.08 50.30
CA SER A 466 17.55 -26.87 50.79
C SER A 466 18.97 -27.17 51.24
N ASP A 467 19.98 -26.74 50.48
CA ASP A 467 21.28 -26.48 51.05
C ASP A 467 21.93 -25.23 50.44
N SER A 468 21.96 -24.21 51.31
CA SER A 468 22.97 -23.17 51.45
C SER A 468 23.77 -22.74 50.23
N ILE A 469 23.56 -21.49 49.77
CA ILE A 469 24.70 -20.63 49.39
C ILE A 469 24.47 -19.23 49.96
N GLY A 470 25.03 -19.00 51.14
CA GLY A 470 25.46 -17.69 51.57
C GLY A 470 26.76 -17.31 50.84
N SER A 471 26.84 -16.03 50.47
CA SER A 471 28.06 -15.20 50.39
C SER A 471 29.42 -15.92 50.45
N ALA A 472 30.20 -15.85 49.36
CA ALA A 472 31.64 -15.58 49.44
C ALA A 472 32.24 -15.17 48.07
N LYS A 473 32.99 -14.07 48.09
CA LYS A 473 33.96 -13.64 47.07
C LYS A 473 35.15 -14.61 47.02
N SER A 474 35.75 -14.78 45.84
CA SER A 474 37.20 -15.00 45.62
C SER A 474 37.47 -14.90 44.11
N GLU A 475 38.14 -13.87 43.59
CA GLU A 475 39.60 -13.81 43.41
C GLU A 475 40.22 -15.12 42.88
N SER A 476 40.63 -15.08 41.61
CA SER A 476 41.38 -16.12 40.92
C SER A 476 42.88 -15.82 40.94
N LYS A 477 43.62 -16.55 41.76
CA LYS A 477 45.04 -16.87 41.53
C LYS A 477 45.09 -18.31 41.01
N VAL A 478 45.67 -18.50 39.82
CA VAL A 478 46.02 -19.83 39.31
C VAL A 478 47.53 -19.87 39.16
N ALA A 479 48.16 -20.76 39.94
CA ALA A 479 49.51 -21.24 39.73
C ALA A 479 49.48 -22.77 39.84
N SER A 480 50.05 -23.44 38.83
CA SER A 480 50.63 -24.81 38.82
C SER A 480 49.71 -25.98 39.23
N ASN A 481 49.76 -27.17 38.61
CA ASN A 481 50.96 -27.86 38.16
C ASN A 481 50.60 -29.11 37.31
N ASP A 482 51.54 -29.50 36.45
CA ASP A 482 52.01 -30.87 36.13
C ASP A 482 51.00 -32.02 35.93
N GLN A 483 51.00 -32.59 34.72
CA GLN A 483 51.60 -33.92 34.48
C GLN A 483 51.52 -34.27 32.98
N ASN A 484 52.67 -34.38 32.31
CA ASN A 484 53.06 -35.61 31.60
C ASN A 484 54.48 -35.51 31.00
N ASN A 485 55.32 -36.37 31.55
CA ASN A 485 56.60 -36.90 31.06
C ASN A 485 56.30 -37.72 29.76
N LEU A 486 57.11 -37.87 28.70
CA LEU A 486 58.54 -38.13 28.57
C LEU A 486 58.93 -38.09 27.08
N SER A 487 60.17 -37.67 26.80
CA SER A 487 61.07 -38.11 25.70
C SER A 487 60.67 -37.79 24.25
N ALA A 488 61.54 -37.40 23.32
CA ALA A 488 62.99 -37.30 23.27
C ALA A 488 63.37 -36.28 22.16
N GLU A 489 64.56 -35.70 22.27
CA GLU A 489 65.60 -35.54 21.21
C GLU A 489 65.15 -35.12 19.79
N ASP A 490 65.80 -34.23 19.06
CA ASP A 490 66.95 -33.35 19.22
C ASP A 490 67.07 -32.68 17.82
N LYS A 491 67.61 -31.46 17.78
CA LYS A 491 68.25 -30.79 16.61
C LYS A 491 67.40 -30.01 15.58
N PHE A 492 67.78 -28.73 15.57
CA PHE A 492 67.66 -27.63 14.60
C PHE A 492 66.45 -26.70 14.69
#